data_AF-A0A820EXY1-F1
#
_entry.id   AF-A0A820EXY1-F1
#
_cell.length_a   1.000
_cell.length_b   1.000
_cell.length_c   1.000
_cell.angle_alpha   90.00
_cell.angle_beta   90.00
_cell.angle_gamma   90.00
#
_symmetry.space_group_name_H-M   'P 1'
#
loop_
_entity.id
_entity.type
_entity.pdbx_description
1 polymer ?
#
loop_
_entity_poly.entity_id
_entity_poly.type
_entity_poly.pdbx_seq_one_letter_code
_entity_poly.pdbx_strand_id
1 'polypeptide(L)'
;MKPREEDFERPMFDIKVDLDEISLNMNRDQYSDLLDLLEFLGYLSVQSRYIKYHVKKELIGKKTLRNWKFAYEAIVNEEIRPRFDCYKWENIKAHLKRCREYRTLHYQKLIGKLTHEQETRVEELEKKLDVFNLTYIRRSAEIEVRKKEEQEPKTWRRNISKWWNRNQPKDHPELNLEKDMSLEEKKKLYDAIGYEGEDTSTSTYPEEYVDIDFAIRLNMLDVNIWSKINEHDTQFRVIARGVIADTSLIFKRRPATDALAIYVDLGSFQVFGIATNSSQSELLNDSRPVLVRPSALSSTNQQKFLQVEFETNPLDKKSDYRVKVVSQSLEIKYNAPTINKLAACFESNAYRNLQGVKQVAYSTYTDVKHRSFILMKHNIEKIKVLDIYIDIQSSYFLLPVNGVYQDNAATICMDLGHLTL
;
A
#
# COMPACT_ATOMS: atom_id res chain seq x y z
N MET A 1 9.19 3.23 25.16
CA MET A 1 10.12 2.15 25.53
C MET A 1 10.72 1.61 24.24
N LYS A 2 12.04 1.76 24.04
CA LYS A 2 12.75 1.02 22.99
C LYS A 2 12.86 -0.44 23.50
N PRO A 3 12.50 -1.47 22.72
CA PRO A 3 12.76 -2.84 23.13
C PRO A 3 14.28 -3.03 23.31
N ARG A 4 14.67 -3.87 24.28
CA ARG A 4 16.07 -4.19 24.58
C ARG A 4 16.77 -4.64 23.30
N GLU A 5 17.92 -4.04 23.01
CA GLU A 5 18.77 -4.29 21.83
C GLU A 5 19.47 -5.68 21.87
N GLU A 6 18.96 -6.64 22.65
CA GLU A 6 19.71 -7.86 23.00
C GLU A 6 19.07 -9.17 22.50
N ASP A 7 17.77 -9.21 22.18
CA ASP A 7 17.08 -10.44 21.74
C ASP A 7 16.33 -10.24 20.41
N PHE A 8 17.02 -10.41 19.26
CA PHE A 8 16.44 -10.35 17.91
C PHE A 8 15.76 -11.65 17.47
N GLU A 9 15.32 -12.50 18.40
CA GLU A 9 14.66 -13.77 18.09
C GLU A 9 13.15 -13.63 17.90
N ARG A 10 12.54 -12.56 18.43
CA ARG A 10 11.09 -12.37 18.42
C ARG A 10 10.70 -11.10 17.67
N PRO A 11 9.69 -11.15 16.79
CA PRO A 11 9.23 -9.96 16.10
C PRO A 11 8.62 -8.97 17.08
N MET A 12 8.68 -7.68 16.73
CA MET A 12 8.02 -6.61 17.48
C MET A 12 6.50 -6.74 17.40
N PHE A 13 5.99 -7.16 16.25
CA PHE A 13 4.58 -7.47 16.04
C PHE A 13 4.45 -8.88 15.46
N ASP A 14 3.88 -9.80 16.25
CA ASP A 14 3.45 -11.14 15.80
C ASP A 14 1.93 -11.18 15.84
N ILE A 15 1.29 -11.26 14.68
CA ILE A 15 -0.17 -11.35 14.58
C ILE A 15 -0.52 -12.57 13.74
N LYS A 16 -1.15 -13.55 14.39
CA LYS A 16 -1.61 -14.79 13.76
C LYS A 16 -3.12 -14.88 13.88
N VAL A 17 -3.79 -14.98 12.74
CA VAL A 17 -5.25 -15.03 12.63
C VAL A 17 -5.63 -16.33 11.95
N ASP A 18 -6.24 -17.23 12.71
CA ASP A 18 -6.77 -18.49 12.20
C ASP A 18 -8.31 -18.40 12.18
N LEU A 19 -8.89 -18.54 10.99
CA LEU A 19 -10.32 -18.44 10.76
C LEU A 19 -10.80 -19.73 10.07
N ASP A 20 -11.85 -20.33 10.62
CA ASP A 20 -12.42 -21.54 10.03
C ASP A 20 -13.23 -21.18 8.78
N GLU A 21 -14.29 -20.39 8.93
CA GLU A 21 -15.17 -20.04 7.82
C GLU A 21 -15.53 -18.55 7.85
N ILE A 22 -15.41 -17.90 6.68
CA ILE A 22 -15.97 -16.58 6.44
C ILE A 22 -16.98 -16.71 5.31
N SER A 23 -18.26 -16.43 5.60
CA SER A 23 -19.32 -16.47 4.59
C SER A 23 -19.84 -15.06 4.31
N LEU A 24 -19.58 -14.56 3.10
CA LEU A 24 -20.08 -13.28 2.60
C LEU A 24 -21.35 -13.51 1.79
N ASN A 25 -22.45 -12.92 2.24
CA ASN A 25 -23.74 -13.01 1.55
C ASN A 25 -24.14 -11.61 1.10
N MET A 26 -24.33 -11.42 -0.21
CA MET A 26 -24.66 -10.12 -0.78
C MET A 26 -25.77 -10.23 -1.82
N ASN A 27 -26.74 -9.34 -1.74
CA ASN A 27 -27.78 -9.13 -2.73
C ASN A 27 -27.54 -7.82 -3.51
N ARG A 28 -28.27 -7.61 -4.61
CA ARG A 28 -28.20 -6.39 -5.43
C ARG A 28 -28.39 -5.10 -4.63
N ASP A 29 -29.41 -5.05 -3.78
CA ASP A 29 -29.72 -3.85 -3.00
C ASP A 29 -28.60 -3.53 -2.01
N GLN A 30 -28.08 -4.56 -1.32
CA GLN A 30 -26.94 -4.43 -0.40
C GLN A 30 -25.66 -4.00 -1.11
N TYR A 31 -25.44 -4.44 -2.35
CA TYR A 31 -24.32 -3.97 -3.16
C TYR A 31 -24.46 -2.47 -3.47
N SER A 32 -25.66 -1.99 -3.79
CA SER A 32 -25.92 -0.56 -3.98
C SER A 32 -25.68 0.23 -2.69
N ASP A 33 -26.23 -0.25 -1.56
CA ASP A 33 -26.05 0.39 -0.25
C ASP A 33 -24.57 0.43 0.18
N LEU A 34 -23.80 -0.61 -0.15
CA LEU A 34 -22.36 -0.65 0.12
C LEU A 34 -21.61 0.40 -0.70
N LEU A 35 -21.98 0.62 -1.96
CA LEU A 35 -21.41 1.69 -2.77
C LEU A 35 -21.74 3.07 -2.18
N ASP A 36 -22.98 3.28 -1.74
CA ASP A 36 -23.41 4.52 -1.07
C ASP A 36 -22.66 4.73 0.25
N LEU A 37 -22.44 3.67 1.03
CA LEU A 37 -21.65 3.69 2.25
C LEU A 37 -20.20 4.08 1.96
N LEU A 38 -19.58 3.51 0.93
CA LEU A 38 -18.21 3.86 0.53
C LEU A 38 -18.11 5.33 0.08
N GLU A 39 -19.10 5.84 -0.66
CA GLU A 39 -19.18 7.25 -1.02
C GLU A 39 -19.34 8.13 0.24
N PHE A 40 -20.18 7.72 1.18
CA PHE A 40 -20.38 8.41 2.44
C PHE A 40 -19.11 8.42 3.32
N LEU A 41 -18.36 7.32 3.38
CA LEU A 41 -17.06 7.28 4.06
C LEU A 41 -16.06 8.24 3.39
N GLY A 42 -16.06 8.31 2.06
CA GLY A 42 -15.31 9.31 1.31
C GLY A 42 -15.70 10.73 1.73
N TYR A 43 -17.00 11.02 1.78
CA TYR A 43 -17.52 12.30 2.27
C TYR A 43 -17.09 12.59 3.72
N LEU A 44 -17.20 11.63 4.64
CA LEU A 44 -16.78 11.79 6.04
C LEU A 44 -15.28 12.09 6.15
N SER A 45 -14.44 11.44 5.34
CA SER A 45 -13.00 11.71 5.33
C SER A 45 -12.69 13.16 4.96
N VAL A 46 -13.37 13.70 3.93
CA VAL A 46 -13.23 15.09 3.50
C VAL A 46 -13.85 16.02 4.56
N GLN A 47 -15.04 15.69 5.06
CA GLN A 47 -15.74 16.47 6.06
C GLN A 47 -14.91 16.63 7.33
N SER A 48 -14.22 15.58 7.80
CA SER A 48 -13.38 15.62 8.99
C SER A 48 -12.33 16.74 8.95
N ARG A 49 -11.81 17.07 7.75
CA ARG A 49 -10.83 18.16 7.54
C ARG A 49 -11.45 19.54 7.70
N TYR A 50 -12.68 19.73 7.20
CA TYR A 50 -13.31 21.03 7.10
C TYR A 50 -14.41 21.29 8.16
N ILE A 51 -14.79 20.28 8.95
CA ILE A 51 -15.90 20.36 9.93
C ILE A 51 -15.70 21.48 10.97
N LYS A 52 -14.44 21.87 11.24
CA LYS A 52 -14.09 22.99 12.12
C LYS A 52 -14.61 24.35 11.65
N TYR A 53 -14.85 24.51 10.35
CA TYR A 53 -15.44 25.72 9.77
C TYR A 53 -16.97 25.66 9.73
N HIS A 54 -17.58 24.51 10.07
CA HIS A 54 -19.01 24.32 9.99
C HIS A 54 -19.72 25.04 11.15
N VAL A 55 -20.69 25.90 10.83
CA VAL A 55 -21.42 26.68 11.83
C VAL A 55 -22.46 25.78 12.53
N LYS A 56 -22.28 25.54 13.83
CA LYS A 56 -23.10 24.60 14.64
C LYS A 56 -24.56 25.03 14.93
N LYS A 57 -25.01 26.21 14.49
CA LYS A 57 -26.35 26.73 14.83
C LYS A 57 -27.29 26.76 13.63
N GLU A 58 -28.28 25.88 13.69
CA GLU A 58 -29.45 25.85 12.84
C GLU A 58 -30.32 27.08 13.12
N LEU A 59 -30.28 28.06 12.21
CA LEU A 59 -31.31 29.08 12.12
C LEU A 59 -31.87 29.03 10.71
N ILE A 60 -33.13 28.60 10.65
CA ILE A 60 -33.97 28.46 9.47
C ILE A 60 -34.05 29.83 8.80
N GLY A 61 -33.39 30.03 7.65
CA GLY A 61 -33.60 31.25 6.86
C GLY A 61 -32.50 31.68 5.89
N LYS A 62 -31.21 31.31 6.08
CA LYS A 62 -30.11 31.71 5.17
C LYS A 62 -29.09 30.60 4.91
N LYS A 63 -29.57 29.44 4.42
CA LYS A 63 -28.72 28.26 4.15
C LYS A 63 -27.68 28.52 3.04
N THR A 64 -28.04 29.15 1.93
CA THR A 64 -27.16 29.28 0.74
C THR A 64 -25.92 30.15 0.96
N LEU A 65 -26.07 31.39 1.44
CA LEU A 65 -24.95 32.30 1.70
C LEU A 65 -23.96 31.76 2.74
N ARG A 66 -24.46 31.03 3.75
CA ARG A 66 -23.62 30.42 4.79
C ARG A 66 -22.83 29.24 4.26
N ASN A 67 -23.41 28.42 3.39
CA ASN A 67 -22.70 27.32 2.75
C ASN A 67 -21.56 27.83 1.86
N TRP A 68 -21.77 28.94 1.14
CA TRP A 68 -20.71 29.59 0.38
C TRP A 68 -19.62 30.19 1.27
N LYS A 69 -20.00 30.83 2.38
CA LYS A 69 -19.05 31.34 3.37
C LYS A 69 -18.22 30.20 3.99
N PHE A 70 -18.86 29.09 4.32
CA PHE A 70 -18.20 27.87 4.78
C PHE A 70 -17.21 27.35 3.75
N ALA A 71 -17.64 27.15 2.51
CA ALA A 71 -16.78 26.65 1.44
C ALA A 71 -15.57 27.58 1.20
N TYR A 72 -15.80 28.89 1.20
CA TYR A 72 -14.73 29.89 1.08
C TYR A 72 -13.75 29.82 2.25
N GLU A 73 -14.23 29.86 3.50
CA GLU A 73 -13.38 29.81 4.69
C GLU A 73 -12.61 28.49 4.81
N ALA A 74 -13.23 27.38 4.43
CA ALA A 74 -12.60 26.07 4.39
C ALA A 74 -11.41 26.01 3.44
N ILE A 75 -11.60 26.42 2.18
CA ILE A 75 -10.54 26.39 1.16
C ILE A 75 -9.46 27.43 1.46
N VAL A 76 -9.87 28.65 1.81
CA VAL A 76 -8.93 29.75 2.05
C VAL A 76 -8.02 29.46 3.23
N ASN A 77 -8.55 28.92 4.34
CA ASN A 77 -7.75 28.70 5.53
C ASN A 77 -6.93 27.40 5.51
N GLU A 78 -7.36 26.36 4.79
CA GLU A 78 -6.62 25.09 4.73
C GLU A 78 -5.68 24.99 3.53
N GLU A 79 -6.07 25.48 2.36
CA GLU A 79 -5.29 25.24 1.12
C GLU A 79 -4.52 26.48 0.67
N ILE A 80 -5.16 27.65 0.71
CA ILE A 80 -4.59 28.87 0.11
C ILE A 80 -3.65 29.55 1.11
N ARG A 81 -4.17 30.02 2.25
CA ARG A 81 -3.39 30.80 3.22
C ARG A 81 -2.15 30.09 3.72
N PRO A 82 -2.19 28.81 4.15
CA PRO A 82 -0.98 28.14 4.62
C PRO A 82 0.11 28.08 3.55
N ARG A 83 -0.26 27.80 2.28
CA ARG A 83 0.71 27.80 1.16
C ARG A 83 1.33 29.18 0.97
N PHE A 84 0.52 30.24 0.86
CA PHE A 84 1.03 31.60 0.67
C PHE A 84 1.84 32.09 1.89
N ASP A 85 1.35 31.82 3.09
CA ASP A 85 2.00 32.21 4.34
C ASP A 85 3.35 31.51 4.50
N CYS A 86 3.49 30.25 4.06
CA CYS A 86 4.79 29.56 4.07
C CYS A 86 5.83 30.22 3.15
N TYR A 87 5.41 30.90 2.07
CA TYR A 87 6.31 31.62 1.16
C TYR A 87 6.59 33.08 1.58
N LYS A 88 5.92 33.59 2.62
CA LYS A 88 6.25 34.91 3.17
C LYS A 88 7.63 34.87 3.83
N TRP A 89 8.50 35.81 3.45
CA TRP A 89 9.88 35.86 3.95
C TRP A 89 9.98 35.89 5.48
N GLU A 90 9.06 36.59 6.15
CA GLU A 90 8.99 36.66 7.61
C GLU A 90 8.77 35.28 8.24
N ASN A 91 7.86 34.49 7.66
CA ASN A 91 7.54 33.14 8.11
C ASN A 91 8.67 32.16 7.81
N ILE A 92 9.32 32.27 6.64
CA ILE A 92 10.52 31.49 6.31
C ILE A 92 11.62 31.79 7.33
N LYS A 93 11.89 33.06 7.61
CA LYS A 93 12.90 33.48 8.59
C LYS A 93 12.57 32.98 10.00
N ALA A 94 11.30 33.09 10.42
CA ALA A 94 10.85 32.57 11.70
C ALA A 94 10.93 31.04 11.80
N HIS A 95 10.62 30.33 10.71
CA HIS A 95 10.75 28.87 10.63
C HIS A 95 12.22 28.44 10.70
N LEU A 96 13.12 29.08 9.95
CA LEU A 96 14.56 28.84 10.01
C LEU A 96 15.12 29.12 11.42
N LYS A 97 14.62 30.18 12.09
CA LYS A 97 14.99 30.48 13.48
C LYS A 97 14.57 29.34 14.42
N ARG A 98 13.33 28.85 14.30
CA ARG A 98 12.82 27.69 15.06
C ARG A 98 13.64 26.43 14.82
N CYS A 99 14.01 26.15 13.57
CA CYS A 99 14.84 24.99 13.21
C CYS A 99 16.23 25.08 13.84
N ARG A 100 16.86 26.26 13.81
CA ARG A 100 18.16 26.51 14.44
C ARG A 100 18.09 26.36 15.96
N GLU A 101 17.06 26.95 16.57
CA GLU A 101 16.79 26.84 18.02
C GLU A 101 16.62 25.37 18.42
N TYR A 102 15.78 24.63 17.69
CA TYR A 102 15.57 23.20 17.93
C TYR A 102 16.86 22.39 17.79
N ARG A 103 17.68 22.64 16.76
CA ARG A 103 18.98 21.97 16.59
C ARG A 103 19.89 22.18 17.79
N THR A 104 19.98 23.41 18.29
CA THR A 104 20.83 23.72 19.45
C THR A 104 20.36 23.02 20.72
N LEU A 105 19.05 23.02 20.98
CA LEU A 105 18.46 22.36 22.15
C LEU A 105 18.57 20.84 22.04
N HIS A 106 18.34 20.26 20.86
CA HIS A 106 18.49 18.82 20.64
C HIS A 106 19.95 18.38 20.77
N TYR A 107 20.91 19.16 20.29
CA TYR A 107 22.33 18.91 20.53
C TYR A 107 22.69 18.93 22.03
N GLN A 108 22.16 19.90 22.79
CA GLN A 108 22.34 19.95 24.25
C GLN A 108 21.68 18.75 24.97
N LYS A 109 20.53 18.31 24.47
CA LYS A 109 19.84 17.09 24.94
C LYS A 109 20.70 15.85 24.75
N LEU A 110 21.36 15.70 23.59
CA LEU A 110 22.26 14.58 23.31
C LEU A 110 23.49 14.55 24.21
N ILE A 111 24.00 15.73 24.64
CA ILE A 111 25.17 15.84 25.52
C ILE A 111 24.78 15.80 27.02
N GLY A 112 23.49 15.60 27.32
CA GLY A 112 22.99 15.50 28.71
C GLY A 112 23.03 16.81 29.49
N LYS A 113 23.05 17.97 28.81
CA LYS A 113 23.11 19.32 29.43
C LYS A 113 21.82 20.09 29.19
N LEU A 114 20.68 19.57 29.63
CA LEU A 114 19.38 20.18 29.42
C LEU A 114 18.75 20.64 30.75
N THR A 115 18.29 21.89 30.80
CA THR A 115 17.53 22.46 31.93
C THR A 115 16.03 22.20 31.74
N HIS A 116 15.23 22.12 32.81
CA HIS A 116 13.77 21.87 32.72
C HIS A 116 13.03 22.87 31.80
N GLU A 117 13.38 24.16 31.81
CA GLU A 117 12.80 25.17 30.90
C GLU A 117 13.11 24.92 29.42
N GLN A 118 14.26 24.30 29.13
CA GLN A 118 14.66 23.94 27.78
C GLN A 118 13.91 22.70 27.28
N GLU A 119 13.54 21.77 28.17
CA GLU A 119 12.72 20.60 27.80
C GLU A 119 11.32 21.02 27.36
N THR A 120 10.67 21.91 28.12
CA THR A 120 9.36 22.44 27.75
C THR A 120 9.42 23.18 26.42
N ARG A 121 10.52 23.89 26.15
CA ARG A 121 10.72 24.59 24.89
C ARG A 121 10.93 23.63 23.71
N VAL A 122 11.61 22.51 23.93
CA VAL A 122 11.74 21.43 22.93
C VAL A 122 10.37 20.88 22.57
N GLU A 123 9.52 20.58 23.55
CA GLU A 123 8.15 20.09 23.29
C GLU A 123 7.29 21.09 22.50
N GLU A 124 7.40 22.38 22.81
CA GLU A 124 6.70 23.44 22.05
C GLU A 124 7.17 23.51 20.59
N LEU A 125 8.47 23.32 20.35
CA LEU A 125 9.04 23.31 19.01
C LEU A 125 8.63 22.04 18.25
N GLU A 126 8.56 20.89 18.92
CA GLU A 126 8.08 19.62 18.35
C GLU A 126 6.61 19.68 17.92
N LYS A 127 5.77 20.45 18.63
CA LYS A 127 4.39 20.71 18.21
C LYS A 127 4.28 21.61 16.97
N LYS A 128 5.31 22.40 16.66
CA LYS A 128 5.29 23.43 15.60
C LYS A 128 6.11 23.08 14.36
N LEU A 129 7.02 22.11 14.46
CA LEU A 129 7.88 21.64 13.38
C LEU A 129 7.29 20.37 12.78
N ASP A 130 7.42 20.24 11.46
CA ASP A 130 6.97 19.06 10.73
C ASP A 130 7.89 17.86 11.01
N VAL A 131 7.34 16.64 10.90
CA VAL A 131 8.03 15.37 11.15
C VAL A 131 9.31 15.27 10.32
N PHE A 132 9.28 15.72 9.06
CA PHE A 132 10.47 15.76 8.20
C PHE A 132 11.58 16.65 8.79
N ASN A 133 11.25 17.89 9.15
CA ASN A 133 12.23 18.83 9.71
C ASN A 133 12.77 18.35 11.06
N LEU A 134 11.92 17.78 11.91
CA LEU A 134 12.35 17.17 13.16
C LEU A 134 13.34 16.03 12.91
N THR A 135 13.00 15.09 12.03
CA THR A 135 13.85 13.95 11.69
C THR A 135 15.20 14.41 11.11
N TYR A 136 15.17 15.36 10.18
CA TYR A 136 16.37 15.93 9.58
C TYR A 136 17.27 16.62 10.62
N ILE A 137 16.71 17.45 11.49
CA ILE A 137 17.49 18.18 12.50
C ILE A 137 18.06 17.22 13.56
N ARG A 138 17.27 16.24 14.01
CA ARG A 138 17.73 15.24 14.99
C ARG A 138 18.92 14.46 14.46
N ARG A 139 18.81 13.94 13.22
CA ARG A 139 19.90 13.23 12.55
C ARG A 139 21.13 14.11 12.33
N SER A 140 20.94 15.36 11.92
CA SER A 140 22.04 16.32 11.79
C SER A 140 22.77 16.55 13.12
N ALA A 141 22.03 16.69 14.22
CA ALA A 141 22.61 16.87 15.56
C ALA A 141 23.34 15.62 16.07
N GLU A 142 22.81 14.42 15.82
CA GLU A 142 23.46 13.14 16.15
C GLU A 142 24.80 12.99 15.41
N ILE A 143 24.83 13.31 14.12
CA ILE A 143 26.06 13.30 13.32
C ILE A 143 27.08 14.33 13.85
N GLU A 144 26.64 15.51 14.29
CA GLU A 144 27.53 16.51 14.88
C GLU A 144 28.14 16.07 16.22
N VAL A 145 27.41 15.30 17.02
CA VAL A 145 27.92 14.71 18.26
C VAL A 145 28.94 13.62 17.95
N ARG A 146 28.62 12.70 17.04
CA ARG A 146 29.55 11.63 16.59
C ARG A 146 30.87 12.19 16.06
N LYS A 147 30.81 13.25 15.24
CA LYS A 147 31.98 13.98 14.70
C LYS A 147 32.85 14.69 15.74
N LYS A 148 32.33 14.96 16.95
CA LYS A 148 33.11 15.57 18.03
C LYS A 148 33.72 14.53 18.97
N GLU A 149 33.12 13.35 19.06
CA GLU A 149 33.67 12.19 19.77
C GLU A 149 34.81 11.54 18.97
N GLU A 150 34.71 11.52 17.63
CA GLU A 150 35.79 11.14 16.71
C GLU A 150 36.74 12.33 16.43
N GLN A 151 37.87 12.41 17.14
CA GLN A 151 38.92 13.40 16.82
C GLN A 151 39.63 13.05 15.51
N GLU A 152 39.06 13.44 14.37
CA GLU A 152 39.77 13.38 13.08
C GLU A 152 40.73 14.58 12.85
N PRO A 153 41.81 14.39 12.08
CA PRO A 153 42.96 15.28 12.08
C PRO A 153 42.68 16.67 11.47
N LYS A 154 43.28 17.68 12.09
CA LYS A 154 43.20 19.12 11.77
C LYS A 154 43.55 19.47 10.30
N THR A 155 44.18 18.56 9.57
CA THR A 155 44.61 18.70 8.17
C THR A 155 43.45 18.79 7.17
N TRP A 156 42.37 18.02 7.38
CA TRP A 156 41.19 18.01 6.50
C TRP A 156 40.36 19.30 6.61
N ARG A 157 40.21 19.83 7.84
CA ARG A 157 39.52 21.11 8.11
C ARG A 157 40.14 22.29 7.34
N ARG A 158 41.45 22.25 7.09
CA ARG A 158 42.18 23.29 6.33
C ARG A 158 41.97 23.21 4.81
N ASN A 159 41.60 22.05 4.28
CA ASN A 159 41.35 21.84 2.86
C ASN A 159 39.89 22.16 2.48
N ILE A 160 38.91 21.81 3.32
CA ILE A 160 37.50 22.18 3.08
C ILE A 160 37.31 23.69 3.22
N SER A 161 37.90 24.36 4.22
CA SER A 161 37.75 25.82 4.34
C SER A 161 38.35 26.57 3.14
N LYS A 162 39.35 26.01 2.45
CA LYS A 162 39.89 26.58 1.20
C LYS A 162 38.97 26.37 0.00
N TRP A 163 38.18 25.30 0.00
CA TRP A 163 37.17 25.03 -1.04
C TRP A 163 35.96 25.97 -0.92
N TRP A 164 35.46 26.20 0.31
CA TRP A 164 34.34 27.12 0.56
C TRP A 164 34.68 28.61 0.42
N ASN A 165 35.95 28.99 0.60
CA ASN A 165 36.42 30.38 0.44
C ASN A 165 36.99 30.69 -0.96
N ARG A 166 36.73 29.85 -1.97
CA ARG A 166 37.14 30.17 -3.35
C ARG A 166 36.19 31.23 -3.93
N ASN A 167 36.39 32.47 -3.53
CA ASN A 167 35.88 33.63 -4.26
C ASN A 167 36.61 33.68 -5.61
N GLN A 168 35.95 33.21 -6.67
CA GLN A 168 36.29 33.64 -8.02
C GLN A 168 35.02 34.01 -8.83
N PRO A 169 35.18 34.95 -9.78
CA PRO A 169 34.11 35.79 -10.29
C PRO A 169 33.32 35.10 -11.40
N LYS A 170 32.11 35.63 -11.61
CA LYS A 170 31.27 35.58 -12.82
C LYS A 170 31.84 34.74 -13.98
N ASP A 171 31.44 33.48 -14.01
CA ASP A 171 30.76 32.82 -15.13
C ASP A 171 30.39 31.42 -14.63
N HIS A 172 29.14 31.01 -14.84
CA HIS A 172 28.63 29.71 -14.39
C HIS A 172 29.04 28.62 -15.38
N PRO A 173 29.94 27.68 -15.04
CA PRO A 173 29.79 26.31 -15.43
C PRO A 173 29.04 25.60 -14.31
N GLU A 174 27.96 24.88 -14.66
CA GLU A 174 27.28 23.97 -13.74
C GLU A 174 28.31 22.99 -13.16
N LEU A 175 28.51 23.04 -11.84
CA LEU A 175 29.37 22.15 -11.09
C LEU A 175 28.83 20.72 -11.20
N ASN A 176 29.48 19.90 -12.03
CA ASN A 176 29.10 18.50 -12.23
C ASN A 176 29.93 17.61 -11.29
N LEU A 177 29.44 17.47 -10.05
CA LEU A 177 30.08 16.74 -8.93
C LEU A 177 30.48 15.29 -9.26
N GLU A 178 29.95 14.72 -10.33
CA GLU A 178 30.19 13.33 -10.75
C GLU A 178 31.48 13.14 -11.52
N LYS A 179 31.97 14.18 -12.22
CA LYS A 179 33.14 14.06 -13.11
C LYS A 179 34.46 14.45 -12.43
N ASP A 180 34.39 15.21 -11.33
CA ASP A 180 35.54 15.85 -10.70
C ASP A 180 36.01 15.18 -9.39
N MET A 181 35.40 14.07 -8.97
CA MET A 181 35.75 13.39 -7.72
C MET A 181 35.97 11.88 -7.88
N SER A 182 36.97 11.36 -7.18
CA SER A 182 37.12 9.91 -6.99
C SER A 182 36.05 9.34 -6.06
N LEU A 183 35.73 8.05 -6.19
CA LEU A 183 34.73 7.36 -5.35
C LEU A 183 35.01 7.50 -3.84
N GLU A 184 36.29 7.54 -3.44
CA GLU A 184 36.70 7.71 -2.04
C GLU A 184 36.49 9.14 -1.53
N GLU A 185 36.75 10.14 -2.35
CA GLU A 185 36.50 11.55 -2.01
C GLU A 185 35.01 11.85 -1.94
N LYS A 186 34.21 11.22 -2.81
CA LYS A 186 32.74 11.26 -2.78
C LYS A 186 32.20 10.64 -1.49
N LYS A 187 32.72 9.47 -1.09
CA LYS A 187 32.36 8.80 0.17
C LYS A 187 32.70 9.65 1.41
N LYS A 188 33.91 10.24 1.45
CA LYS A 188 34.32 11.15 2.53
C LYS A 188 33.52 12.45 2.55
N LEU A 189 33.12 12.97 1.38
CA LEU A 189 32.25 14.14 1.28
C LEU A 189 30.85 13.84 1.84
N TYR A 190 30.29 12.69 1.47
CA TYR A 190 28.99 12.19 1.93
C TYR A 190 28.96 11.96 3.44
N ASP A 191 29.98 11.30 4.01
CA ASP A 191 30.16 11.18 5.46
C ASP A 191 30.29 12.57 6.14
N ALA A 192 31.02 13.49 5.51
CA ALA A 192 31.26 14.83 6.06
C ALA A 192 30.04 15.76 6.01
N ILE A 193 29.12 15.62 5.05
CA ILE A 193 27.84 16.35 5.02
C ILE A 193 26.72 15.61 5.74
N GLY A 194 26.99 14.40 6.26
CA GLY A 194 25.98 13.58 6.92
C GLY A 194 24.93 13.03 5.94
N TYR A 195 25.27 13.00 4.66
CA TYR A 195 24.48 12.36 3.63
C TYR A 195 24.93 10.91 3.59
N GLU A 196 24.26 10.07 4.36
CA GLU A 196 24.40 8.63 4.19
C GLU A 196 23.74 8.31 2.84
N GLY A 197 24.55 7.93 1.85
CA GLY A 197 23.99 7.32 0.63
C GLY A 197 23.08 6.16 1.02
N GLU A 198 22.07 5.88 0.21
CA GLU A 198 21.04 4.86 0.47
C GLU A 198 21.59 3.46 0.78
N ASP A 199 22.89 3.19 0.52
CA ASP A 199 23.50 1.86 0.66
C ASP A 199 24.06 1.55 2.05
N THR A 200 23.97 2.45 3.04
CA THR A 200 24.41 2.14 4.41
C THR A 200 23.42 2.65 5.44
N SER A 201 22.20 2.13 5.44
CA SER A 201 21.53 1.92 6.72
C SER A 201 22.32 0.86 7.49
N THR A 202 23.33 1.27 8.27
CA THR A 202 23.81 0.43 9.38
C THR A 202 22.68 0.34 10.39
N SER A 203 21.70 -0.48 10.04
CA SER A 203 20.63 -0.88 10.91
C SER A 203 21.25 -1.69 12.04
N THR A 204 20.92 -1.36 13.28
CA THR A 204 21.35 -2.12 14.46
C THR A 204 20.79 -3.55 14.44
N TYR A 205 19.80 -3.82 13.58
CA TYR A 205 19.12 -5.10 13.45
C TYR A 205 19.89 -6.07 12.53
N PRO A 206 19.97 -7.37 12.87
CA PRO A 206 20.47 -8.41 11.98
C PRO A 206 19.69 -8.46 10.65
N GLU A 207 20.34 -8.83 9.54
CA GLU A 207 19.71 -8.89 8.21
C GLU A 207 18.52 -9.86 8.14
N GLU A 208 18.55 -10.93 8.94
CA GLU A 208 17.50 -11.94 9.02
C GLU A 208 16.36 -11.59 9.98
N TYR A 209 16.53 -10.53 10.80
CA TYR A 209 15.53 -10.17 11.80
C TYR A 209 14.23 -9.71 11.15
N VAL A 210 13.11 -10.30 11.60
CA VAL A 210 11.75 -9.94 11.17
C VAL A 210 11.11 -9.15 12.30
N ASP A 211 10.72 -7.90 12.04
CA ASP A 211 10.09 -7.05 13.06
C ASP A 211 8.57 -7.10 13.03
N ILE A 212 7.98 -7.37 11.86
CA ILE A 212 6.56 -7.60 11.66
C ILE A 212 6.39 -8.96 11.01
N ASP A 213 5.66 -9.85 11.68
CA ASP A 213 5.19 -11.13 11.15
C ASP A 213 3.66 -11.18 11.29
N PHE A 214 2.97 -11.14 10.15
CA PHE A 214 1.51 -11.17 10.07
C PHE A 214 1.08 -12.37 9.24
N ALA A 215 0.37 -13.31 9.85
CA ALA A 215 -0.10 -14.51 9.19
C ALA A 215 -1.61 -14.68 9.36
N ILE A 216 -2.29 -14.93 8.24
CA ILE A 216 -3.70 -15.32 8.20
C ILE A 216 -3.79 -16.74 7.63
N ARG A 217 -4.53 -17.62 8.29
CA ARG A 217 -5.03 -18.87 7.71
C ARG A 217 -6.55 -18.85 7.71
N LEU A 218 -7.14 -19.18 6.58
CA LEU A 218 -8.58 -19.24 6.37
C LEU A 218 -8.92 -20.58 5.72
N ASN A 219 -9.66 -21.44 6.43
CA ASN A 219 -10.00 -22.77 5.90
C ASN A 219 -11.02 -22.64 4.77
N MET A 220 -12.02 -21.76 4.89
CA MET A 220 -13.03 -21.55 3.85
C MET A 220 -13.50 -20.10 3.76
N LEU A 221 -13.49 -19.55 2.55
CA LEU A 221 -14.18 -18.32 2.18
C LEU A 221 -15.35 -18.67 1.25
N ASP A 222 -16.57 -18.44 1.70
CA ASP A 222 -17.79 -18.67 0.93
C ASP A 222 -18.45 -17.35 0.54
N VAL A 223 -18.52 -17.04 -0.75
CA VAL A 223 -19.11 -15.81 -1.28
C VAL A 223 -20.37 -16.15 -2.05
N ASN A 224 -21.52 -15.77 -1.52
CA ASN A 224 -22.84 -16.05 -2.07
C ASN A 224 -23.50 -14.76 -2.57
N ILE A 225 -23.90 -14.77 -3.83
CA ILE A 225 -24.67 -13.70 -4.45
C ILE A 225 -26.13 -14.15 -4.53
N TRP A 226 -27.00 -13.38 -3.89
CA TRP A 226 -28.43 -13.62 -3.82
C TRP A 226 -29.18 -12.70 -4.78
N SER A 227 -30.18 -13.22 -5.47
CA SER A 227 -31.08 -12.41 -6.29
C SER A 227 -32.42 -13.10 -6.49
N LYS A 228 -33.44 -12.33 -6.86
CA LYS A 228 -34.71 -12.89 -7.32
C LYS A 228 -34.52 -13.47 -8.71
N ILE A 229 -35.03 -14.68 -8.95
CA ILE A 229 -34.91 -15.31 -10.26
C ILE A 229 -35.85 -14.63 -11.26
N ASN A 230 -37.08 -14.34 -10.83
CA ASN A 230 -38.08 -13.58 -11.58
C ASN A 230 -38.51 -12.32 -10.80
N GLU A 231 -38.97 -11.29 -11.50
CA GLU A 231 -39.43 -10.04 -10.86
C GLU A 231 -40.62 -10.26 -9.90
N HIS A 232 -41.44 -11.28 -10.17
CA HIS A 232 -42.57 -11.67 -9.34
C HIS A 232 -42.20 -12.60 -8.18
N ASP A 233 -40.96 -13.07 -8.08
CA ASP A 233 -40.54 -13.92 -6.97
C ASP A 233 -40.50 -13.11 -5.66
N THR A 234 -41.01 -13.72 -4.60
CA THR A 234 -40.98 -13.18 -3.25
C THR A 234 -39.70 -13.57 -2.50
N GLN A 235 -39.00 -14.61 -2.94
CA GLN A 235 -37.83 -15.17 -2.27
C GLN A 235 -36.54 -14.95 -3.08
N PHE A 236 -35.47 -14.59 -2.37
CA PHE A 236 -34.12 -14.55 -2.94
C PHE A 236 -33.54 -15.96 -3.02
N ARG A 237 -32.79 -16.23 -4.08
CA ARG A 237 -32.04 -17.48 -4.27
C ARG A 237 -30.59 -17.17 -4.59
N VAL A 238 -29.70 -18.10 -4.26
CA VAL A 238 -28.28 -17.99 -4.63
C VAL A 238 -28.15 -18.13 -6.14
N ILE A 239 -27.69 -17.07 -6.81
CA ILE A 239 -27.44 -17.08 -8.25
C ILE A 239 -26.00 -17.45 -8.59
N ALA A 240 -25.07 -17.18 -7.69
CA ALA A 240 -23.70 -17.63 -7.81
C ALA A 240 -23.08 -17.81 -6.43
N ARG A 241 -22.23 -18.83 -6.31
CA ARG A 241 -21.47 -19.13 -5.10
C ARG A 241 -20.01 -19.33 -5.47
N GLY A 242 -19.11 -18.54 -4.92
CA GLY A 242 -17.67 -18.73 -5.01
C GLY A 242 -17.14 -19.31 -3.71
N VAL A 243 -16.39 -20.40 -3.78
CA VAL A 243 -15.76 -21.04 -2.62
C VAL A 243 -14.25 -21.05 -2.84
N ILE A 244 -13.51 -20.49 -1.90
CA ILE A 244 -12.05 -20.60 -1.82
C ILE A 244 -11.74 -21.40 -0.56
N ALA A 245 -10.95 -22.47 -0.68
CA ALA A 245 -10.54 -23.28 0.46
C ALA A 245 -9.02 -23.24 0.66
N ASP A 246 -8.61 -23.44 1.92
CA ASP A 246 -7.22 -23.50 2.38
C ASP A 246 -6.40 -22.30 1.91
N THR A 247 -6.77 -21.10 2.35
CA THR A 247 -6.05 -19.87 2.07
C THR A 247 -5.06 -19.57 3.19
N SER A 248 -3.80 -19.30 2.83
CA SER A 248 -2.84 -18.71 3.76
C SER A 248 -2.18 -17.48 3.18
N LEU A 249 -2.10 -16.42 3.97
CA LEU A 249 -1.41 -15.18 3.66
C LEU A 249 -0.39 -14.91 4.75
N ILE A 250 0.86 -14.68 4.37
CA ILE A 250 1.95 -14.32 5.28
C ILE A 250 2.57 -13.03 4.77
N PHE A 251 2.69 -12.04 5.64
CA PHE A 251 3.40 -10.79 5.41
C PHE A 251 4.51 -10.67 6.44
N LYS A 252 5.74 -10.46 5.97
CA LYS A 252 6.92 -10.25 6.81
C LYS A 252 7.65 -8.99 6.41
N ARG A 253 8.17 -8.27 7.41
CA ARG A 253 9.09 -7.14 7.19
C ARG A 253 10.41 -7.37 7.92
N ARG A 254 11.51 -7.11 7.21
CA ARG A 254 12.88 -7.11 7.76
C ARG A 254 13.42 -5.67 7.74
N PRO A 255 13.60 -5.03 8.90
CA PRO A 255 13.96 -3.61 8.96
C PRO A 255 15.42 -3.33 8.60
N ALA A 256 16.30 -4.34 8.64
CA ALA A 256 17.73 -4.19 8.35
C ALA A 256 18.01 -3.74 6.91
N THR A 257 17.25 -4.27 5.96
CA THR A 257 17.38 -4.03 4.53
C THR A 257 16.12 -3.40 3.92
N ASP A 258 15.17 -2.94 4.76
CA ASP A 258 13.82 -2.52 4.35
C ASP A 258 13.15 -3.56 3.42
N ALA A 259 13.35 -4.84 3.73
CA ALA A 259 12.82 -5.96 2.97
C ALA A 259 11.38 -6.27 3.37
N LEU A 260 10.54 -6.54 2.37
CA LEU A 260 9.15 -6.92 2.50
C LEU A 260 8.96 -8.27 1.82
N ALA A 261 8.25 -9.19 2.47
CA ALA A 261 7.92 -10.49 1.91
C ALA A 261 6.43 -10.77 2.06
N ILE A 262 5.77 -11.16 0.98
CA ILE A 262 4.36 -11.54 0.90
C ILE A 262 4.28 -12.93 0.30
N TYR A 263 3.68 -13.87 1.02
CA TYR A 263 3.38 -15.20 0.54
C TYR A 263 1.87 -15.41 0.59
N VAL A 264 1.29 -15.77 -0.55
CA VAL A 264 -0.14 -16.09 -0.68
C VAL A 264 -0.25 -17.48 -1.29
N ASP A 265 -1.04 -18.31 -0.65
CA ASP A 265 -1.23 -19.71 -1.00
C ASP A 265 -2.73 -19.98 -0.97
N LEU A 266 -3.28 -20.50 -2.07
CA LEU A 266 -4.68 -20.89 -2.20
C LEU A 266 -4.77 -22.37 -2.53
N GLY A 267 -5.46 -23.16 -1.72
CA GLY A 267 -5.62 -24.60 -1.95
C GLY A 267 -6.56 -24.91 -3.11
N SER A 268 -7.78 -24.38 -3.09
CA SER A 268 -8.76 -24.58 -4.17
C SER A 268 -9.65 -23.36 -4.42
N PHE A 269 -10.15 -23.24 -5.65
CA PHE A 269 -11.09 -22.20 -6.06
C PHE A 269 -12.21 -22.80 -6.91
N GLN A 270 -13.45 -22.67 -6.45
CA GLN A 270 -14.62 -23.21 -7.14
C GLN A 270 -15.70 -22.13 -7.29
N VAL A 271 -16.40 -22.13 -8.42
CA VAL A 271 -17.55 -21.26 -8.66
C VAL A 271 -18.73 -22.10 -9.12
N PHE A 272 -19.87 -21.90 -8.48
CA PHE A 272 -21.13 -22.58 -8.77
C PHE A 272 -22.16 -21.58 -9.28
N GLY A 273 -22.95 -21.99 -10.27
CA GLY A 273 -24.02 -21.18 -10.85
C GLY A 273 -25.40 -21.44 -10.23
N ILE A 274 -26.42 -20.91 -10.91
CA ILE A 274 -27.83 -21.02 -10.49
C ILE A 274 -28.26 -22.50 -10.54
N ALA A 275 -28.91 -22.97 -9.47
CA ALA A 275 -29.48 -24.32 -9.43
C ALA A 275 -30.54 -24.50 -10.53
N THR A 276 -30.49 -25.65 -11.21
CA THR A 276 -31.39 -25.97 -12.33
C THR A 276 -32.77 -26.45 -11.89
N ASN A 277 -32.97 -26.84 -10.62
CA ASN A 277 -34.24 -27.35 -10.09
C ASN A 277 -34.72 -26.57 -8.86
N SER A 278 -36.02 -26.23 -8.84
CA SER A 278 -36.69 -25.33 -7.90
C SER A 278 -37.14 -25.96 -6.56
N SER A 279 -36.46 -26.98 -6.06
CA SER A 279 -36.84 -27.65 -4.80
C SER A 279 -36.06 -27.08 -3.61
N GLN A 280 -36.76 -26.77 -2.52
CA GLN A 280 -36.34 -26.06 -1.30
C GLN A 280 -35.15 -26.66 -0.50
N SER A 281 -34.42 -27.64 -1.05
CA SER A 281 -33.19 -28.18 -0.47
C SER A 281 -31.96 -27.43 -1.02
N GLU A 282 -31.97 -26.10 -0.94
CA GLU A 282 -30.93 -25.23 -1.54
C GLU A 282 -29.63 -25.16 -0.73
N LEU A 283 -29.58 -25.77 0.46
CA LEU A 283 -28.45 -25.64 1.39
C LEU A 283 -27.56 -26.87 1.54
N LEU A 284 -27.95 -28.06 1.04
CA LEU A 284 -27.29 -29.30 1.47
C LEU A 284 -26.74 -30.27 0.42
N ASN A 285 -27.05 -30.23 -0.90
CA ASN A 285 -26.26 -30.99 -1.91
C ASN A 285 -26.67 -30.71 -3.39
N ASP A 286 -25.65 -30.54 -4.24
CA ASP A 286 -25.44 -31.21 -5.54
C ASP A 286 -26.44 -31.10 -6.71
N SER A 287 -27.00 -29.91 -6.99
CA SER A 287 -27.67 -29.65 -8.29
C SER A 287 -27.24 -28.34 -8.96
N ARG A 288 -26.20 -27.67 -8.45
CA ARG A 288 -25.69 -26.43 -9.04
C ARG A 288 -24.63 -26.75 -10.10
N PRO A 289 -24.68 -26.12 -11.28
CA PRO A 289 -23.65 -26.31 -12.28
C PRO A 289 -22.32 -25.73 -11.76
N VAL A 290 -21.26 -26.54 -11.77
CA VAL A 290 -19.90 -26.08 -11.48
C VAL A 290 -19.38 -25.31 -12.69
N LEU A 291 -19.10 -24.03 -12.50
CA LEU A 291 -18.65 -23.11 -13.54
C LEU A 291 -17.13 -22.98 -13.57
N VAL A 292 -16.49 -23.02 -12.41
CA VAL A 292 -15.02 -22.99 -12.31
C VAL A 292 -14.60 -24.02 -11.28
N ARG A 293 -13.58 -24.80 -11.59
CA ARG A 293 -12.90 -25.67 -10.62
C ARG A 293 -11.46 -25.93 -11.06
N PRO A 294 -10.56 -26.32 -10.14
CA PRO A 294 -9.26 -26.86 -10.53
C PRO A 294 -9.46 -28.10 -11.40
N SER A 295 -8.69 -28.20 -12.48
CA SER A 295 -8.72 -29.37 -13.34
C SER A 295 -8.15 -30.57 -12.61
N ALA A 296 -8.81 -31.73 -12.73
CA ALA A 296 -8.35 -32.99 -12.13
C ALA A 296 -7.14 -33.61 -12.89
N LEU A 297 -6.64 -32.95 -13.93
CA LEU A 297 -5.52 -33.42 -14.75
C LEU A 297 -4.17 -33.33 -14.03
N SER A 298 -4.06 -32.54 -12.96
CA SER A 298 -2.87 -32.45 -12.11
C SER A 298 -2.88 -33.54 -11.02
N SER A 299 -2.33 -34.70 -11.38
CA SER A 299 -2.24 -35.94 -10.58
C SER A 299 -1.31 -35.90 -9.35
N THR A 300 -1.08 -34.73 -8.75
CA THR A 300 -0.29 -34.58 -7.51
C THR A 300 -1.15 -33.98 -6.41
N ASN A 301 -1.70 -34.86 -5.56
CA ASN A 301 -2.60 -34.60 -4.42
C ASN A 301 -2.06 -33.67 -3.31
N GLN A 302 -1.03 -32.86 -3.57
CA GLN A 302 -0.38 -31.99 -2.60
C GLN A 302 -0.07 -30.57 -3.12
N GLN A 303 -0.39 -30.25 -4.38
CA GLN A 303 -0.14 -28.91 -4.91
C GLN A 303 -1.33 -27.98 -4.65
N LYS A 304 -1.03 -26.83 -4.04
CA LYS A 304 -1.94 -25.69 -3.91
C LYS A 304 -2.33 -25.18 -5.30
N PHE A 305 -3.57 -24.73 -5.46
CA PHE A 305 -4.07 -24.15 -6.71
C PHE A 305 -3.25 -22.93 -7.16
N LEU A 306 -2.99 -21.98 -6.25
CA LEU A 306 -2.22 -20.78 -6.55
C LEU A 306 -1.19 -20.53 -5.45
N GLN A 307 0.03 -20.20 -5.85
CA GLN A 307 1.10 -19.74 -4.97
C GLN A 307 1.67 -18.44 -5.54
N VAL A 308 1.71 -17.41 -4.71
CA VAL A 308 2.31 -16.11 -5.04
C VAL A 308 3.31 -15.77 -3.96
N GLU A 309 4.56 -15.58 -4.35
CA GLU A 309 5.63 -15.11 -3.47
C GLU A 309 6.17 -13.81 -4.04
N PHE A 310 6.21 -12.77 -3.21
CA PHE A 310 6.76 -11.48 -3.56
C PHE A 310 7.74 -11.07 -2.47
N GLU A 311 8.99 -10.78 -2.83
CA GLU A 311 9.99 -10.28 -1.90
C GLU A 311 10.72 -9.06 -2.46
N THR A 312 11.01 -8.08 -1.60
CA THR A 312 11.99 -7.02 -1.84
C THR A 312 13.25 -7.31 -1.03
N ASN A 313 14.42 -7.07 -1.62
CA ASN A 313 15.73 -7.31 -1.00
C ASN A 313 15.81 -8.71 -0.34
N PRO A 314 15.65 -9.81 -1.13
CA PRO A 314 15.72 -11.17 -0.63
C PRO A 314 17.07 -11.45 0.07
N LEU A 315 17.05 -12.37 1.03
CA LEU A 315 18.21 -12.67 1.89
C LEU A 315 19.43 -13.20 1.12
N ASP A 316 19.21 -13.83 -0.05
CA ASP A 316 20.30 -14.33 -0.89
C ASP A 316 20.98 -13.23 -1.73
N LYS A 317 20.45 -11.99 -1.70
CA LYS A 317 21.01 -10.79 -2.36
C LYS A 317 21.27 -10.97 -3.86
N LYS A 318 20.57 -11.90 -4.51
CA LYS A 318 20.71 -12.16 -5.96
C LYS A 318 19.92 -11.19 -6.83
N SER A 319 18.89 -10.57 -6.26
CA SER A 319 18.02 -9.60 -6.93
C SER A 319 17.55 -8.53 -5.92
N ASP A 320 17.01 -7.44 -6.43
CA ASP A 320 16.33 -6.43 -5.60
C ASP A 320 14.85 -6.78 -5.38
N TYR A 321 14.27 -7.52 -6.33
CA TYR A 321 12.90 -8.00 -6.29
C TYR A 321 12.84 -9.46 -6.72
N ARG A 322 11.99 -10.24 -6.04
CA ARG A 322 11.65 -11.61 -6.44
C ARG A 322 10.14 -11.75 -6.54
N VAL A 323 9.68 -12.29 -7.67
CA VAL A 323 8.27 -12.59 -7.91
C VAL A 323 8.16 -14.02 -8.38
N LYS A 324 7.44 -14.84 -7.64
CA LYS A 324 7.13 -16.22 -8.02
C LYS A 324 5.61 -16.39 -8.08
N VAL A 325 5.10 -16.82 -9.22
CA VAL A 325 3.67 -17.11 -9.40
C VAL A 325 3.54 -18.50 -9.99
N VAL A 326 2.91 -19.40 -9.24
CA VAL A 326 2.62 -20.77 -9.70
C VAL A 326 1.13 -21.01 -9.61
N SER A 327 0.49 -21.42 -10.70
CA SER A 327 -0.94 -21.70 -10.75
C SER A 327 -1.22 -23.02 -11.44
N GLN A 328 -2.12 -23.81 -10.87
CA GLN A 328 -2.69 -25.01 -11.49
C GLN A 328 -3.73 -24.64 -12.55
N SER A 329 -4.08 -25.61 -13.39
CA SER A 329 -5.05 -25.44 -14.46
C SER A 329 -6.48 -25.37 -13.92
N LEU A 330 -7.30 -24.52 -14.52
CA LEU A 330 -8.74 -24.41 -14.26
C LEU A 330 -9.54 -25.02 -15.41
N GLU A 331 -10.62 -25.70 -15.04
CA GLU A 331 -11.74 -25.95 -15.93
C GLU A 331 -12.78 -24.84 -15.75
N ILE A 332 -13.09 -24.13 -16.83
CA ILE A 332 -14.08 -23.04 -16.84
C ILE A 332 -15.22 -23.43 -17.79
N LYS A 333 -16.46 -23.43 -17.30
CA LYS A 333 -17.68 -23.72 -18.07
C LYS A 333 -18.57 -22.50 -18.14
N TYR A 334 -18.93 -22.11 -19.37
CA TYR A 334 -19.89 -21.04 -19.58
C TYR A 334 -21.32 -21.49 -19.25
N ASN A 335 -22.04 -20.65 -18.51
CA ASN A 335 -23.46 -20.84 -18.21
C ASN A 335 -24.21 -19.52 -18.38
N ALA A 336 -24.95 -19.40 -19.49
CA ALA A 336 -25.65 -18.18 -19.88
C ALA A 336 -26.64 -17.69 -18.81
N PRO A 337 -27.51 -18.54 -18.20
CA PRO A 337 -28.45 -18.08 -17.18
C PRO A 337 -27.75 -17.44 -15.98
N THR A 338 -26.63 -18.02 -15.53
CA THR A 338 -25.87 -17.49 -14.39
C THR A 338 -25.21 -16.16 -14.73
N ILE A 339 -24.48 -16.11 -15.85
CA ILE A 339 -23.71 -14.92 -16.24
C ILE A 339 -24.64 -13.73 -16.52
N ASN A 340 -25.78 -13.96 -17.20
CA ASN A 340 -26.74 -12.89 -17.49
C ASN A 340 -27.38 -12.34 -16.21
N LYS A 341 -27.70 -13.19 -15.22
CA LYS A 341 -28.24 -12.71 -13.94
C LYS A 341 -27.19 -12.01 -13.10
N LEU A 342 -25.96 -12.49 -13.08
CA LEU A 342 -24.84 -11.81 -12.42
C LEU A 342 -24.62 -10.43 -13.03
N ALA A 343 -24.58 -10.33 -14.36
CA ALA A 343 -24.49 -9.07 -15.07
C ALA A 343 -25.64 -8.14 -14.66
N ALA A 344 -26.89 -8.59 -14.70
CA ALA A 344 -28.05 -7.79 -14.28
C ALA A 344 -28.01 -7.34 -12.81
N CYS A 345 -27.41 -8.14 -11.91
CA CYS A 345 -27.27 -7.78 -10.50
C CYS A 345 -26.23 -6.67 -10.27
N PHE A 346 -25.14 -6.67 -11.04
CA PHE A 346 -24.09 -5.65 -10.95
C PHE A 346 -24.21 -4.52 -11.96
N GLU A 347 -25.13 -4.63 -12.92
CA GLU A 347 -25.64 -3.53 -13.73
C GLU A 347 -26.37 -2.55 -12.81
N SER A 348 -25.58 -1.66 -12.24
CA SER A 348 -26.06 -0.57 -11.42
C SER A 348 -26.36 0.64 -12.29
N ASN A 349 -27.55 1.21 -12.11
CA ASN A 349 -27.88 2.57 -12.55
C ASN A 349 -27.03 3.64 -11.80
N ALA A 350 -26.19 3.24 -10.83
CA ALA A 350 -25.27 4.09 -10.07
C ALA A 350 -24.03 4.55 -10.86
N TYR A 351 -24.09 4.58 -12.19
CA TYR A 351 -23.12 5.34 -13.01
C TYR A 351 -23.15 6.86 -12.70
N ARG A 352 -24.06 7.34 -11.84
CA ARG A 352 -24.22 8.76 -11.57
C ARG A 352 -23.16 9.38 -10.65
N ASN A 353 -22.54 8.67 -9.70
CA ASN A 353 -21.59 9.29 -8.75
C ASN A 353 -20.27 8.54 -8.46
N LEU A 354 -19.97 7.43 -9.13
CA LEU A 354 -18.64 6.78 -9.01
C LEU A 354 -17.48 7.64 -9.53
N GLN A 355 -17.73 8.80 -10.16
CA GLN A 355 -16.69 9.77 -10.53
C GLN A 355 -15.88 10.22 -9.32
N GLY A 356 -16.49 10.44 -8.15
CA GLY A 356 -15.79 10.89 -6.93
C GLY A 356 -14.87 9.81 -6.38
N VAL A 357 -15.37 8.58 -6.21
CA VAL A 357 -14.57 7.43 -5.73
C VAL A 357 -13.52 7.02 -6.77
N LYS A 358 -13.86 7.02 -8.07
CA LYS A 358 -12.87 6.81 -9.13
C LYS A 358 -11.84 7.91 -9.11
N GLN A 359 -12.16 9.20 -9.00
CA GLN A 359 -11.15 10.26 -8.94
C GLN A 359 -10.30 10.18 -7.67
N VAL A 360 -10.84 9.79 -6.52
CA VAL A 360 -10.06 9.61 -5.29
C VAL A 360 -9.16 8.38 -5.40
N ALA A 361 -9.66 7.23 -5.86
CA ALA A 361 -8.87 6.02 -6.08
C ALA A 361 -7.86 6.19 -7.21
N TYR A 362 -8.23 6.91 -8.28
CA TYR A 362 -7.35 7.22 -9.41
C TYR A 362 -6.33 8.27 -9.02
N SER A 363 -6.66 9.26 -8.19
CA SER A 363 -5.68 10.23 -7.67
C SER A 363 -4.73 9.59 -6.66
N THR A 364 -5.21 8.72 -5.76
CA THR A 364 -4.32 7.94 -4.88
C THR A 364 -3.49 6.93 -5.68
N TYR A 365 -4.06 6.25 -6.66
CA TYR A 365 -3.32 5.36 -7.56
C TYR A 365 -2.32 6.13 -8.42
N THR A 366 -2.66 7.30 -8.96
CA THR A 366 -1.73 8.14 -9.71
C THR A 366 -0.71 8.78 -8.80
N ASP A 367 -1.03 9.13 -7.56
CA ASP A 367 -0.07 9.66 -6.60
C ASP A 367 0.89 8.56 -6.15
N VAL A 368 0.41 7.35 -5.89
CA VAL A 368 1.26 6.18 -5.61
C VAL A 368 2.08 5.84 -6.85
N LYS A 369 1.50 5.85 -8.06
CA LYS A 369 2.21 5.59 -9.32
C LYS A 369 3.20 6.69 -9.67
N HIS A 370 2.89 7.97 -9.47
CA HIS A 370 3.78 9.09 -9.73
C HIS A 370 4.86 9.19 -8.67
N ARG A 371 4.56 8.96 -7.39
CA ARG A 371 5.58 8.84 -6.34
C ARG A 371 6.47 7.64 -6.62
N SER A 372 5.91 6.49 -7.00
CA SER A 372 6.68 5.31 -7.40
C SER A 372 7.50 5.55 -8.66
N PHE A 373 6.97 6.27 -9.66
CA PHE A 373 7.66 6.57 -10.91
C PHE A 373 8.74 7.65 -10.72
N ILE A 374 8.53 8.62 -9.83
CA ILE A 374 9.53 9.64 -9.48
C ILE A 374 10.63 9.02 -8.60
N LEU A 375 10.28 8.15 -7.65
CA LEU A 375 11.24 7.31 -6.91
C LEU A 375 11.98 6.36 -7.84
N MET A 376 11.30 5.71 -8.78
CA MET A 376 11.92 4.85 -9.79
C MET A 376 12.84 5.67 -10.70
N LYS A 377 12.40 6.83 -11.20
CA LYS A 377 13.19 7.70 -12.08
C LYS A 377 14.40 8.33 -11.38
N HIS A 378 14.30 8.57 -10.07
CA HIS A 378 15.45 8.96 -9.24
C HIS A 378 16.39 7.77 -8.98
N ASN A 379 15.84 6.56 -8.89
CA ASN A 379 16.59 5.29 -8.76
C ASN A 379 17.13 4.71 -10.08
N ILE A 380 16.92 5.36 -11.23
CA ILE A 380 17.40 4.87 -12.54
C ILE A 380 18.93 4.91 -12.66
N GLU A 381 19.65 5.58 -11.75
CA GLU A 381 21.11 5.52 -11.70
C GLU A 381 21.66 4.19 -11.13
N LYS A 382 20.79 3.30 -10.63
CA LYS A 382 21.12 1.91 -10.27
C LYS A 382 20.10 0.96 -10.91
N ILE A 383 20.52 0.20 -11.91
CA ILE A 383 19.68 -0.80 -12.56
C ILE A 383 19.27 -1.84 -11.51
N LYS A 384 18.01 -1.81 -11.04
CA LYS A 384 17.48 -2.82 -10.12
C LYS A 384 17.22 -4.14 -10.86
N VAL A 385 17.61 -5.25 -10.25
CA VAL A 385 17.47 -6.61 -10.79
C VAL A 385 16.18 -7.23 -10.28
N LEU A 386 15.36 -7.73 -11.21
CA LEU A 386 14.08 -8.37 -10.93
C LEU A 386 14.17 -9.86 -11.32
N ASP A 387 14.02 -10.73 -10.33
CA ASP A 387 13.96 -12.19 -10.46
C ASP A 387 12.49 -12.61 -10.57
N ILE A 388 12.08 -13.12 -11.73
CA ILE A 388 10.70 -13.54 -11.99
C ILE A 388 10.70 -15.02 -12.33
N TYR A 389 9.80 -15.74 -11.67
CA TYR A 389 9.42 -17.10 -12.02
C TYR A 389 7.89 -17.14 -12.16
N ILE A 390 7.39 -17.40 -13.36
CA ILE A 390 5.96 -17.57 -13.59
C ILE A 390 5.75 -18.96 -14.19
N ASP A 391 4.83 -19.73 -13.61
CA ASP A 391 4.39 -21.03 -14.13
C ASP A 391 2.88 -21.15 -13.95
N ILE A 392 2.11 -20.79 -14.97
CA ILE A 392 0.65 -20.80 -14.96
C ILE A 392 0.18 -21.88 -15.92
N GLN A 393 -0.23 -23.02 -15.37
CA GLN A 393 -0.69 -24.18 -16.11
C GLN A 393 -1.90 -23.87 -17.00
N SER A 394 -1.97 -24.57 -18.14
CA SER A 394 -3.00 -24.37 -19.17
C SER A 394 -4.41 -24.63 -18.61
N SER A 395 -5.20 -23.57 -18.53
CA SER A 395 -6.62 -23.64 -18.20
C SER A 395 -7.44 -23.77 -19.49
N TYR A 396 -8.61 -24.38 -19.42
CA TYR A 396 -9.48 -24.52 -20.59
C TYR A 396 -10.89 -24.00 -20.32
N PHE A 397 -11.49 -23.45 -21.36
CA PHE A 397 -12.82 -22.86 -21.35
C PHE A 397 -13.76 -23.66 -22.24
N LEU A 398 -14.92 -24.02 -21.71
CA LEU A 398 -15.97 -24.78 -22.37
C LEU A 398 -17.18 -23.88 -22.65
N LEU A 399 -17.49 -23.69 -23.93
CA LEU A 399 -18.62 -22.93 -24.41
C LEU A 399 -19.66 -23.86 -25.05
N PRO A 400 -20.74 -24.24 -24.35
CA PRO A 400 -21.80 -25.05 -24.92
C PRO A 400 -22.63 -24.21 -25.91
N VAL A 401 -22.98 -24.80 -27.06
CA VAL A 401 -23.72 -24.10 -28.14
C VAL A 401 -25.07 -23.54 -27.65
N ASN A 402 -25.74 -24.27 -26.75
CA ASN A 402 -27.03 -23.87 -26.20
C ASN A 402 -26.92 -22.94 -24.96
N GLY A 403 -25.72 -22.46 -24.62
CA GLY A 403 -25.47 -21.60 -23.46
C GLY A 403 -25.56 -22.30 -22.10
N VAL A 404 -25.93 -23.58 -22.05
CA VAL A 404 -25.96 -24.42 -20.85
C VAL A 404 -25.24 -25.73 -21.14
N TYR A 405 -24.31 -26.12 -20.28
CA TYR A 405 -23.58 -27.38 -20.41
C TYR A 405 -24.50 -28.56 -20.13
N GLN A 406 -24.55 -29.51 -21.05
CA GLN A 406 -25.26 -30.79 -20.94
C GLN A 406 -24.34 -31.87 -21.51
N ASP A 407 -24.38 -33.09 -20.96
CA ASP A 407 -23.40 -34.15 -21.29
C ASP A 407 -23.36 -34.52 -22.78
N ASN A 408 -24.47 -34.31 -23.52
CA ASN A 408 -24.58 -34.57 -24.97
C ASN A 408 -24.61 -33.30 -25.83
N ALA A 409 -24.36 -32.10 -25.28
CA ALA A 409 -24.39 -30.86 -26.04
C ALA A 409 -23.07 -30.60 -26.77
N ALA A 410 -23.16 -30.20 -28.04
CA ALA A 410 -22.01 -29.69 -28.78
C ALA A 410 -21.38 -28.51 -28.01
N THR A 411 -20.06 -28.59 -27.79
CA THR A 411 -19.32 -27.66 -26.96
C THR A 411 -18.03 -27.27 -27.66
N ILE A 412 -17.73 -25.97 -27.68
CA ILE A 412 -16.44 -25.44 -28.13
C ILE A 412 -15.49 -25.45 -26.93
N CYS A 413 -14.34 -26.11 -27.07
CA CYS A 413 -13.28 -26.10 -26.07
C CYS A 413 -12.17 -25.15 -26.54
N MET A 414 -11.77 -24.22 -25.68
CA MET A 414 -10.66 -23.30 -25.90
C MET A 414 -9.60 -23.53 -24.82
N ASP A 415 -8.39 -23.89 -25.24
CA ASP A 415 -7.22 -23.93 -24.37
C ASP A 415 -6.65 -22.50 -24.24
N LEU A 416 -6.42 -22.05 -23.00
CA LEU A 416 -5.89 -20.72 -22.69
C LEU A 416 -4.35 -20.67 -22.68
N GLY A 417 -3.69 -21.81 -22.90
CA GLY A 417 -2.24 -21.93 -23.02
C GLY A 417 -1.53 -22.00 -21.67
N HIS A 418 -0.33 -22.59 -21.69
CA HIS A 418 0.60 -22.64 -20.56
C HIS A 418 1.55 -21.44 -20.64
N LEU A 419 1.67 -20.67 -19.55
CA LEU A 419 2.59 -19.54 -19.47
C LEU A 419 3.74 -19.88 -18.52
N THR A 420 4.95 -19.91 -19.05
CA THR A 420 6.19 -20.04 -18.26
C THR A 420 7.15 -18.90 -18.58
N LEU A 421 7.67 -18.23 -17.55
CA LEU A 421 8.68 -17.17 -17.68
C LEU A 421 9.75 -17.28 -16.60
#